data_AF-A0A3A9I610-F1
#
_entry.id   AF-A0A3A9I610-F1
#
_cell.length_a   1.000
_cell.length_b   1.000
_cell.length_c   1.000
_cell.angle_alpha   90.00
_cell.angle_beta   90.00
_cell.angle_gamma   90.00
#
_symmetry.space_group_name_H-M   'P 1'
#
loop_
_entity.id
_entity.type
_entity.pdbx_description
1 polymer ?
#
loop_
_entity_poly.entity_id
_entity_poly.type
_entity_poly.pdbx_seq_one_letter_code
_entity_poly.pdbx_strand_id
1 'polypeptide(L)'
;MSEAVQIVLENREGSGSAYCGRLRKEGFLPAVVYGPALEQTYSVKVETKTMLPYLMSDDVKKTVFAAKLPNGEVKNCVIKSATKNYATDRLLHIDFYCANE
;
A
#
# COMPACT_ATOMS: atom_id res chain seq x y z
N MET A 1 1.40 18.27 -14.91
CA MET A 1 0.80 16.98 -15.28
C MET A 1 0.95 16.08 -14.07
N SER A 2 -0.13 15.86 -13.32
CA SER A 2 -0.10 15.02 -12.12
C SER A 2 -0.12 13.58 -12.58
N GLU A 3 1.06 12.97 -12.72
CA GLU A 3 1.17 11.54 -13.03
C GLU A 3 0.56 10.76 -11.87
N ALA A 4 -0.65 10.24 -12.08
CA ALA A 4 -1.26 9.33 -11.12
C ALA A 4 -0.40 8.07 -11.06
N VAL A 5 0.23 7.86 -9.90
CA VAL A 5 1.09 6.71 -9.67
C VAL A 5 0.23 5.46 -9.63
N GLN A 6 0.38 4.60 -10.63
CA GLN A 6 -0.32 3.32 -10.66
C GLN A 6 0.41 2.32 -9.77
N ILE A 7 -0.30 1.77 -8.81
CA ILE A 7 0.21 0.72 -7.92
C ILE A 7 -0.63 -0.53 -8.11
N VAL A 8 0.04 -1.66 -8.33
CA VAL A 8 -0.63 -2.96 -8.42
C VAL A 8 -0.71 -3.53 -7.02
N LEU A 9 -1.93 -3.77 -6.55
CA LEU A 9 -2.19 -4.40 -5.26
C LEU A 9 -2.60 -5.84 -5.50
N GLU A 10 -1.74 -6.75 -5.09
CA GLU A 10 -2.07 -8.17 -5.13
C GLU A 10 -2.74 -8.57 -3.82
N ASN A 11 -3.80 -9.39 -3.90
CA ASN A 11 -4.41 -9.95 -2.69
C ASN A 11 -3.38 -10.83 -1.97
N ARG A 12 -3.33 -10.76 -0.64
CA ARG A 12 -2.52 -11.70 0.15
C ARG A 12 -3.44 -12.81 0.66
N GLU A 13 -3.15 -14.05 0.28
CA GLU A 13 -3.91 -15.22 0.76
C GLU A 13 -3.53 -15.59 2.21
N GLY A 14 -2.32 -15.22 2.64
CA GLY A 14 -1.81 -15.49 3.98
C GLY A 14 -1.89 -14.28 4.92
N SER A 15 -2.27 -14.54 6.16
CA SER A 15 -2.17 -13.60 7.29
C SER A 15 -1.26 -14.20 8.38
N GLY A 16 -0.40 -13.37 9.00
CA GLY A 16 0.47 -13.81 10.10
C GLY A 16 1.88 -13.21 10.09
N SER A 17 2.52 -13.17 11.26
CA SER A 17 3.86 -12.57 11.46
C SER A 17 4.95 -13.23 10.61
N ALA A 18 4.94 -14.57 10.50
CA ALA A 18 5.89 -15.33 9.70
C ALA A 18 5.71 -15.09 8.19
N TYR A 19 4.47 -15.01 7.70
CA TYR A 19 4.16 -14.76 6.30
C TYR A 19 4.52 -13.32 5.90
N CYS A 20 4.12 -12.33 6.71
CA CYS A 20 4.53 -10.93 6.52
C CYS A 20 6.06 -10.77 6.58
N GLY A 21 6.74 -11.54 7.44
CA GLY A 21 8.20 -11.55 7.51
C GLY A 21 8.87 -12.07 6.23
N ARG A 22 8.32 -13.14 5.62
CA ARG A 22 8.79 -13.67 4.33
C ARG A 22 8.53 -12.72 3.18
N LEU A 23 7.31 -12.17 3.07
CA LEU A 23 6.96 -11.14 2.09
C LEU A 23 7.98 -9.99 2.06
N ARG A 24 8.31 -9.44 3.24
CA ARG A 24 9.29 -8.34 3.34
C ARG A 24 10.69 -8.75 2.89
N LYS A 25 11.09 -10.02 3.11
CA LYS A 25 12.37 -10.55 2.61
C LYS A 25 12.36 -10.76 1.10
N GLU A 26 11.20 -11.09 0.53
CA GLU A 26 10.98 -11.24 -0.92
C GLU A 26 10.88 -9.89 -1.64
N GLY A 27 10.84 -8.77 -0.91
CA GLY A 27 10.74 -7.42 -1.47
C GLY A 27 9.31 -6.88 -1.54
N PHE A 28 8.34 -7.60 -0.99
CA PHE A 28 6.94 -7.18 -0.92
C PHE A 28 6.59 -6.64 0.47
N LEU A 29 5.87 -5.53 0.49
CA LEU A 29 5.36 -4.92 1.70
C LEU A 29 3.89 -5.28 1.91
N PRO A 30 3.50 -5.77 3.09
CA PRO A 30 2.08 -5.92 3.41
C PRO A 30 1.43 -4.53 3.52
N ALA A 31 0.26 -4.40 2.92
CA ALA A 31 -0.55 -3.19 2.97
C ALA A 31 -2.03 -3.53 3.19
N VAL A 32 -2.78 -2.55 3.67
CA VAL A 32 -4.23 -2.67 3.85
C VAL A 32 -4.90 -1.52 3.13
N VAL A 33 -5.97 -1.84 2.41
CA VAL A 33 -6.74 -0.86 1.65
C VAL A 33 -8.16 -0.90 2.18
N TYR A 34 -8.63 0.25 2.65
CA TYR A 34 -9.94 0.41 3.23
C TYR A 34 -10.50 1.79 2.89
N GLY A 35 -11.79 1.98 3.11
CA GLY A 35 -12.44 3.28 2.95
C GLY A 35 -13.84 3.14 2.37
N PRO A 36 -14.61 4.24 2.35
CA PRO A 36 -15.99 4.24 1.87
C PRO A 36 -16.13 3.92 0.38
N ALA A 37 -15.06 4.09 -0.43
CA ALA A 37 -15.05 3.68 -1.83
C ALA A 37 -14.91 2.17 -2.06
N LEU A 38 -14.73 1.39 -0.99
CA LEU A 38 -14.60 -0.05 -1.02
C LEU A 38 -15.70 -0.67 -0.17
N GLU A 39 -16.37 -1.69 -0.72
CA GLU A 39 -17.39 -2.44 0.03
C GLU A 39 -16.78 -3.23 1.20
N GLN A 40 -15.49 -3.58 1.11
CA GLN A 40 -14.77 -4.32 2.14
C GLN A 40 -13.30 -3.90 2.25
N THR A 41 -12.69 -4.20 3.40
CA THR A 41 -11.25 -4.00 3.61
C THR A 41 -10.46 -5.09 2.92
N TYR A 42 -9.53 -4.70 2.05
CA TYR A 42 -8.65 -5.63 1.34
C TYR A 42 -7.27 -5.67 2.00
N SER A 43 -6.86 -6.89 2.32
CA SER A 43 -5.52 -7.21 2.76
C SER A 43 -4.66 -7.50 1.54
N VAL A 44 -3.75 -6.58 1.21
CA VAL A 44 -2.98 -6.65 -0.03
C VAL A 44 -1.48 -6.63 0.24
N LYS A 45 -0.70 -6.91 -0.79
CA LYS A 45 0.75 -6.73 -0.81
C LYS A 45 1.11 -5.81 -1.97
N VAL A 46 2.17 -5.03 -1.79
CA VAL A 46 2.70 -4.12 -2.80
C VAL A 46 4.22 -4.24 -2.86
N GLU A 47 4.84 -3.97 -4.00
CA GLU A 47 6.29 -4.01 -4.10
C GLU A 47 6.94 -2.87 -3.32
N THR A 48 7.93 -3.20 -2.48
CA THR A 48 8.63 -2.21 -1.64
C THR A 48 9.39 -1.19 -2.49
N LYS A 49 9.96 -1.63 -3.63
CA LYS A 49 10.72 -0.77 -4.55
C LYS A 49 9.87 0.34 -5.14
N THR A 50 8.64 0.04 -5.53
CA THR A 50 7.68 1.03 -6.02
C THR A 50 7.34 2.05 -4.95
N MET A 51 7.23 1.63 -3.69
CA MET A 51 6.80 2.51 -2.59
C MET A 51 7.92 3.36 -1.98
N LEU A 52 9.17 2.88 -2.02
CA LEU A 52 10.35 3.58 -1.49
C LEU A 52 10.46 5.06 -1.93
N PRO A 53 10.42 5.42 -3.23
CA PRO A 53 10.59 6.81 -3.66
C PRO A 53 9.46 7.72 -3.15
N TYR A 54 8.23 7.20 -3.06
CA TYR A 54 7.10 7.96 -2.54
C TYR A 54 7.20 8.16 -1.04
N LEU A 55 7.65 7.16 -0.29
CA LEU A 55 7.79 7.22 1.17
C LEU A 55 8.96 8.09 1.63
N MET A 56 9.98 8.25 0.79
CA MET A 56 11.07 9.19 1.01
C MET A 56 10.69 10.63 0.64
N SER A 57 9.57 10.82 -0.07
CA SER A 57 9.06 12.13 -0.44
C SER A 57 8.13 12.68 0.64
N ASP A 58 8.31 13.94 1.02
CA ASP A 58 7.51 14.59 2.08
C ASP A 58 6.01 14.71 1.72
N ASP A 59 5.69 14.71 0.42
CA ASP A 59 4.32 14.82 -0.12
C ASP A 59 3.57 13.47 -0.26
N VAL A 60 4.08 12.38 0.33
CA VAL A 60 3.45 11.05 0.25
C VAL A 60 1.97 11.04 0.66
N LYS A 61 1.60 11.86 1.67
CA LYS A 61 0.23 11.96 2.19
C LYS A 61 -0.73 12.74 1.27
N LYS A 62 -0.20 13.56 0.37
CA LYS A 62 -0.98 14.36 -0.58
C LYS A 62 -1.08 13.70 -1.96
N THR A 63 -0.28 12.67 -2.19
CA THR A 63 -0.24 11.96 -3.46
C THR A 63 -1.40 10.98 -3.55
N VAL A 64 -2.18 11.09 -4.62
CA VAL A 64 -3.25 10.13 -4.95
C VAL A 64 -2.65 9.01 -5.81
N PHE A 65 -2.81 7.79 -5.34
CA PHE A 65 -2.35 6.59 -6.02
C PHE A 65 -3.52 5.90 -6.71
N ALA A 66 -3.34 5.54 -7.97
CA ALA A 66 -4.28 4.70 -8.70
C ALA A 66 -4.03 3.24 -8.31
N ALA A 67 -4.76 2.77 -7.31
CA ALA A 67 -4.59 1.48 -6.70
C ALA A 67 -5.41 0.43 -7.46
N LYS A 68 -4.72 -0.45 -8.19
CA LYS A 68 -5.36 -1.56 -8.91
C LYS A 68 -5.63 -2.69 -7.95
N LEU A 69 -6.89 -2.87 -7.60
CA LEU A 69 -7.40 -3.91 -6.71
C LEU A 69 -7.30 -5.30 -7.36
N PRO A 70 -7.25 -6.37 -6.57
CA PRO A 70 -7.25 -7.74 -7.07
C PRO A 70 -8.50 -8.10 -7.87
N ASN A 71 -9.62 -7.39 -7.65
CA ASN A 71 -10.85 -7.55 -8.43
C ASN A 71 -10.75 -6.98 -9.86
N GLY A 72 -9.64 -6.32 -10.21
CA GLY A 72 -9.42 -5.69 -11.51
C GLY A 72 -9.82 -4.21 -11.58
N GLU A 73 -10.55 -3.70 -10.59
CA GLU A 73 -10.88 -2.28 -10.47
C GLU A 73 -9.67 -1.43 -10.11
N VAL A 74 -9.57 -0.24 -10.70
CA VAL A 74 -8.61 0.78 -10.29
C VAL A 74 -9.35 1.83 -9.49
N LYS A 75 -8.94 2.07 -8.25
CA LYS A 75 -9.52 3.08 -7.38
C LYS A 75 -8.46 4.08 -6.94
N ASN A 76 -8.84 5.34 -6.84
CA ASN A 76 -7.97 6.39 -6.33
C ASN A 76 -7.92 6.31 -4.81
N CYS A 77 -6.73 6.06 -4.27
CA CYS A 77 -6.50 5.89 -2.85
C CYS A 77 -5.30 6.72 -2.41
N VAL A 78 -5.33 7.20 -1.17
CA VAL A 78 -4.23 7.96 -0.57
C VAL A 78 -3.53 7.15 0.50
N ILE A 79 -2.25 7.41 0.73
CA ILE A 79 -1.53 6.80 1.85
C ILE A 79 -1.95 7.51 3.13
N LYS A 80 -2.69 6.80 3.99
CA LYS A 80 -3.13 7.29 5.29
C LYS A 80 -1.99 7.31 6.29
N SER A 81 -1.28 6.19 6.39
CA SER A 81 -0.15 6.00 7.28
C SER A 81 0.83 4.97 6.72
N ALA A 82 2.11 5.18 7.00
CA ALA A 82 3.16 4.21 6.72
C ALA A 82 3.93 3.95 8.01
N THR A 83 3.88 2.70 8.46
CA THR A 83 4.63 2.27 9.63
C THR A 83 6.02 1.84 9.18
N LYS A 84 7.04 2.55 9.66
CA LYS A 84 8.44 2.16 9.50
C LYS A 84 9.06 1.75 10.84
N ASN A 85 10.03 0.86 10.78
CA ASN A 85 10.81 0.48 11.94
C ASN A 85 11.93 1.50 12.18
N TYR A 86 11.85 2.27 13.26
CA TYR A 86 12.86 3.28 13.61
C TYR A 86 14.27 2.72 13.82
N ALA A 87 14.40 1.44 14.22
CA ALA A 87 15.70 0.83 14.48
C ALA A 87 16.41 0.33 13.21
N THR A 88 15.66 0.01 12.15
CA THR A 88 16.23 -0.57 10.91
C THR A 88 15.91 0.23 9.65
N ASP A 89 15.16 1.33 9.80
CA ASP A 89 14.52 2.15 8.76
C ASP A 89 13.71 1.33 7.72
N ARG A 90 13.35 0.08 8.05
CA ARG A 90 12.57 -0.79 7.17
C ARG A 90 11.10 -0.49 7.28
N LEU A 91 10.42 -0.39 6.15
CA LEU A 91 8.97 -0.32 6.09
C LEU A 91 8.36 -1.63 6.61
N LEU A 92 7.35 -1.49 7.47
CA LEU A 92 6.64 -2.61 8.08
C LEU A 92 5.24 -2.77 7.48
N HIS A 93 4.51 -1.67 7.31
CA HIS A 93 3.11 -1.69 6.87
C HIS A 93 2.71 -0.36 6.24
N ILE A 94 1.82 -0.39 5.24
CA ILE A 94 1.20 0.81 4.66
C ILE A 94 -0.32 0.67 4.72
N ASP A 95 -0.98 1.77 5.08
CA ASP A 95 -2.42 1.92 5.13
C ASP A 95 -2.87 2.83 3.99
N PHE A 96 -3.70 2.29 3.11
CA PHE A 96 -4.35 3.03 2.02
C PHE A 96 -5.79 3.34 2.39
N TYR A 97 -6.17 4.59 2.20
CA TYR A 97 -7.52 5.08 2.39
C TYR A 97 -8.11 5.50 1.04
N CYS A 98 -9.19 4.84 0.62
CA CYS A 98 -9.94 5.19 -0.59
C CYS A 98 -11.22 5.93 -0.17
N ALA A 99 -11.23 7.25 -0.32
CA ALA A 99 -12.43 8.05 -0.13
C ALA A 99 -13.35 7.91 -1.36
N ASN A 100 -14.67 7.92 -1.15
CA ASN A 100 -15.59 8.18 -2.26
C ASN A 100 -15.45 9.64 -2.67
N GLU A 101 -15.45 9.89 -3.98
CA GLU A 101 -15.57 11.24 -4.56
C GLU A 101 -16.85 11.94 -4.11
#